data_AF-A0A645IB79-F1
#
_entry.id   AF-A0A645IB79-F1
#
_cell.length_a   1.000
_cell.length_b   1.000
_cell.length_c   1.000
_cell.angle_alpha   90.00
_cell.angle_beta   90.00
_cell.angle_gamma   90.00
#
_symmetry.space_group_name_H-M   'P 1'
#
loop_
_entity.id
_entity.type
_entity.pdbx_description
1 polymer ?
#
loop_
_entity_poly.entity_id
_entity_poly.type
_entity_poly.pdbx_seq_one_letter_code
_entity_poly.pdbx_strand_id
1 'polypeptide(L)'
;MRIGNEILMSLRAEKKLAGEVSFSDPIGVDKDGNEISLVEVLGTDTEEVQRQVELALFGVQIREAMDRALSCRERTVIELRYGLIGGQIMPQREIAKLLGISRSYVSRMEKKALAKLAKEFET
;
A
#
# COMPACT_ATOMS: atom_id res chain seq x y z
N MET A 1 53.06 -8.42 -30.65
CA MET A 1 52.11 -7.28 -30.65
C MET A 1 50.71 -7.68 -30.15
N ARG A 2 50.57 -8.62 -29.19
CA ARG A 2 49.25 -9.09 -28.69
C ARG A 2 49.02 -8.74 -27.22
N ILE A 3 50.01 -9.03 -26.38
CA ILE A 3 49.96 -8.84 -24.93
C ILE A 3 49.68 -7.38 -24.55
N GLY A 4 50.39 -6.40 -25.13
CA GLY A 4 50.20 -4.98 -24.77
C GLY A 4 48.81 -4.43 -25.12
N ASN A 5 48.18 -4.94 -26.18
CA ASN A 5 46.86 -4.49 -26.61
C ASN A 5 45.75 -5.12 -25.73
N GLU A 6 45.94 -6.37 -25.30
CA GLU A 6 45.07 -7.02 -24.32
C GLU A 6 45.14 -6.34 -22.94
N ILE A 7 46.34 -5.99 -22.45
CA ILE A 7 46.51 -5.25 -21.20
C ILE A 7 45.80 -3.88 -21.27
N LEU A 8 45.94 -3.16 -22.40
CA LEU A 8 45.24 -1.89 -22.62
C LEU A 8 43.72 -2.04 -22.72
N MET A 9 43.23 -3.15 -23.27
CA MET A 9 41.79 -3.44 -23.33
C MET A 9 41.23 -3.74 -21.94
N SER A 10 41.92 -4.52 -21.11
CA SER A 10 41.51 -4.82 -19.73
C SER A 10 41.49 -3.57 -18.85
N LEU A 11 42.53 -2.72 -18.90
CA LEU A 11 42.58 -1.46 -18.16
C LEU A 11 41.48 -0.48 -18.60
N ARG A 12 41.09 -0.48 -19.88
CA ARG A 12 39.96 0.33 -20.38
C ARG A 12 38.61 -0.21 -19.93
N ALA A 13 38.47 -1.52 -19.81
CA ALA A 13 37.27 -2.15 -19.26
C ALA A 13 37.12 -1.81 -17.77
N GLU A 14 38.20 -1.89 -16.98
CA GLU A 14 38.20 -1.48 -15.56
C GLU A 14 37.83 0.00 -15.39
N LYS A 15 38.34 0.89 -16.25
CA LYS A 15 37.98 2.32 -16.21
C LYS A 15 36.51 2.59 -16.53
N LYS A 16 35.83 1.66 -17.23
CA LYS A 16 34.39 1.73 -17.51
C LYS A 16 33.54 1.32 -16.30
N LEU A 17 34.08 0.46 -15.43
CA LEU A 17 33.50 0.09 -14.14
C LEU A 17 33.79 1.08 -13.01
N ALA A 18 34.66 2.08 -13.22
CA ALA A 18 35.07 3.04 -12.19
C ALA A 18 33.93 3.94 -11.63
N GLY A 19 32.73 3.88 -12.24
CA GLY A 19 31.52 4.54 -11.73
C GLY A 19 30.45 3.57 -11.21
N GLU A 20 30.70 2.27 -11.22
CA GLU A 20 29.80 1.26 -10.66
C GLU A 20 30.15 1.05 -9.19
N VAL A 21 29.19 1.31 -8.31
CA VAL A 21 29.30 1.06 -6.86
C VAL A 21 28.39 -0.09 -6.50
N SER A 22 28.86 -1.04 -5.68
CA SER A 22 28.01 -2.11 -5.20
C SER A 22 27.06 -1.57 -4.14
N PHE A 23 25.80 -2.02 -4.16
CA PHE A 23 24.84 -1.68 -3.11
C PHE A 23 25.24 -2.22 -1.73
N SER A 24 26.10 -3.25 -1.69
CA SER A 24 26.65 -3.84 -0.48
C SER A 24 27.93 -3.17 0.00
N ASP A 25 28.50 -2.23 -0.76
CA ASP A 25 29.71 -1.54 -0.33
C ASP A 25 29.38 -0.56 0.82
N PRO A 26 30.25 -0.46 1.83
CA PRO A 26 30.06 0.48 2.92
C PRO A 26 30.23 1.92 2.41
N ILE A 27 29.25 2.76 2.72
CA ILE A 27 29.21 4.19 2.34
C ILE A 27 29.65 5.12 3.46
N GLY A 28 29.80 4.60 4.68
CA GLY A 28 30.22 5.36 5.85
C GLY A 28 30.12 4.54 7.13
N VAL A 29 30.39 5.19 8.26
CA VAL A 29 30.26 4.61 9.59
C VAL A 29 29.22 5.36 10.41
N ASP A 30 28.44 4.65 11.23
CA ASP A 30 27.51 5.26 12.18
C ASP A 30 28.25 5.88 13.39
N LYS A 31 27.50 6.42 14.35
CA LYS A 31 28.07 7.05 15.57
C LYS A 31 28.70 6.04 16.53
N ASP A 32 28.40 4.76 16.37
CA ASP A 32 28.86 3.64 17.19
C ASP A 32 30.00 2.86 16.50
N GLY A 33 30.37 3.24 15.26
CA GLY A 33 31.46 2.67 14.48
C GLY A 33 31.08 1.52 13.56
N ASN A 34 29.79 1.22 13.37
CA ASN A 34 29.33 0.20 12.44
C ASN A 34 29.34 0.74 11.00
N GLU A 35 29.76 -0.10 10.06
CA GLU A 35 29.71 0.22 8.63
C GLU A 35 28.26 0.23 8.15
N ILE A 36 27.86 1.30 7.45
CA ILE A 36 26.54 1.45 6.84
C ILE A 36 26.69 1.23 5.34
N SER A 37 25.81 0.44 4.73
CA SER A 37 25.80 0.17 3.28
C SER A 37 24.70 0.93 2.54
N LEU A 38 24.86 1.08 1.22
CA LEU A 38 23.87 1.81 0.40
C LEU A 38 22.50 1.13 0.38
N VAL A 39 22.46 -0.21 0.46
CA VAL A 39 21.21 -0.99 0.54
C VAL A 39 20.42 -0.77 1.83
N GLU A 40 21.09 -0.45 2.94
CA GLU A 40 20.40 -0.15 4.21
C GLU A 40 19.75 1.22 4.20
N VAL A 41 20.33 2.18 3.45
CA VAL A 41 19.80 3.54 3.33
C VAL A 41 18.72 3.66 2.25
N LEU A 42 18.89 2.94 1.12
CA LEU A 42 17.96 2.98 -0.02
C LEU A 42 16.96 1.82 -0.02
N GLY A 43 17.13 0.83 0.86
CA GLY A 43 16.25 -0.32 0.96
C GLY A 43 14.82 0.10 1.26
N THR A 44 13.87 -0.47 0.53
CA THR A 44 12.47 -0.43 0.95
C THR A 44 12.31 -1.39 2.11
N ASP A 45 11.51 -1.01 3.11
CA ASP A 45 11.17 -1.88 4.23
C ASP A 45 10.75 -3.27 3.70
N THR A 46 11.40 -4.32 4.19
CA THR A 46 11.20 -5.70 3.72
C THR A 46 9.75 -6.16 3.84
N GLU A 47 8.99 -5.53 4.74
CA GLU A 47 7.58 -5.81 4.98
C GLU A 47 6.63 -5.10 4.01
N GLU A 48 7.10 -4.15 3.20
CA GLU A 48 6.23 -3.34 2.35
C GLU A 48 5.44 -4.20 1.36
N VAL A 49 6.09 -5.16 0.70
CA VAL A 49 5.42 -6.07 -0.23
C VAL A 49 4.37 -6.92 0.49
N GLN A 50 4.67 -7.40 1.69
CA GLN A 50 3.75 -8.18 2.49
C GLN A 50 2.52 -7.33 2.89
N ARG A 51 2.73 -6.11 3.36
CA ARG A 51 1.64 -5.17 3.72
C ARG A 51 0.72 -4.89 2.55
N GLN A 52 1.26 -4.70 1.34
CA GLN A 52 0.46 -4.48 0.14
C GLN A 52 -0.43 -5.69 -0.18
N VAL A 53 0.11 -6.91 -0.04
CA VAL A 53 -0.66 -8.16 -0.24
C VAL A 53 -1.75 -8.32 0.82
N GLU A 54 -1.43 -8.08 2.09
CA GLU A 54 -2.40 -8.14 3.18
C GLU A 54 -3.54 -7.13 2.97
N LEU A 55 -3.22 -5.90 2.59
CA LEU A 55 -4.21 -4.86 2.30
C LEU A 55 -5.14 -5.26 1.14
N ALA A 56 -4.58 -5.84 0.07
CA ALA A 56 -5.36 -6.33 -1.05
C ALA A 56 -6.33 -7.45 -0.63
N LEU A 57 -5.87 -8.38 0.21
CA LEU A 57 -6.68 -9.46 0.75
C LEU A 57 -7.80 -8.95 1.65
N PHE A 58 -7.50 -8.03 2.58
CA PHE A 58 -8.51 -7.38 3.42
C PHE A 58 -9.57 -6.66 2.57
N GLY A 59 -9.15 -6.02 1.48
CA GLY A 59 -10.08 -5.40 0.54
C GLY A 59 -11.06 -6.39 -0.09
N VAL A 60 -10.62 -7.60 -0.43
CA VAL A 60 -11.50 -8.68 -0.94
C VAL A 60 -12.46 -9.12 0.14
N GLN A 61 -11.97 -9.41 1.35
CA GLN A 61 -12.78 -9.88 2.47
C GLN A 61 -13.90 -8.90 2.85
N ILE A 62 -13.60 -7.60 2.89
CA ILE A 62 -14.60 -6.56 3.15
C ILE A 62 -15.68 -6.56 2.08
N ARG A 63 -15.31 -6.66 0.80
CA ARG A 63 -16.29 -6.69 -0.30
C ARG A 63 -17.23 -7.89 -0.19
N GLU A 64 -16.68 -9.08 0.10
CA GLU A 64 -17.46 -10.29 0.31
C GLU A 64 -18.39 -10.19 1.52
N ALA A 65 -17.90 -9.69 2.66
CA ALA A 65 -18.71 -9.47 3.86
C ALA A 65 -19.86 -8.49 3.59
N MET A 66 -19.60 -7.43 2.81
CA MET A 66 -20.63 -6.49 2.38
C MET A 66 -21.70 -7.15 1.51
N ASP A 67 -21.31 -8.03 0.58
CA ASP A 67 -22.24 -8.75 -0.29
C ASP A 67 -23.11 -9.75 0.48
N ARG A 68 -22.57 -10.40 1.50
CA ARG A 68 -23.32 -11.37 2.32
C ARG A 68 -24.26 -10.70 3.32
N ALA A 69 -23.81 -9.65 4.00
CA ALA A 69 -24.52 -9.11 5.17
C ALA A 69 -25.38 -7.87 4.89
N LEU A 70 -25.03 -7.06 3.89
CA LEU A 70 -25.68 -5.77 3.65
C LEU A 70 -26.75 -5.88 2.56
N SER A 71 -27.86 -5.18 2.78
CA SER A 71 -28.80 -4.89 1.69
C SER A 71 -28.19 -3.91 0.69
N CYS A 72 -28.70 -3.89 -0.55
CA CYS A 72 -28.24 -2.95 -1.58
C CYS A 72 -28.21 -1.48 -1.09
N ARG A 73 -29.24 -1.02 -0.36
CA ARG A 73 -29.24 0.34 0.20
C ARG A 73 -28.19 0.55 1.30
N GLU A 74 -28.01 -0.41 2.21
CA GLU A 74 -26.98 -0.34 3.25
C GLU A 74 -25.59 -0.30 2.62
N ARG A 75 -25.35 -1.14 1.61
CA ARG A 75 -24.12 -1.20 0.84
C ARG A 75 -23.80 0.14 0.18
N THR A 76 -24.75 0.73 -0.56
CA THR A 76 -24.57 2.06 -1.17
C THR A 76 -24.21 3.14 -0.15
N VAL A 77 -24.84 3.13 1.02
CA VAL A 77 -24.53 4.10 2.08
C VAL A 77 -23.09 3.92 2.58
N ILE A 78 -22.64 2.69 2.82
CA ILE A 78 -21.27 2.39 3.27
C ILE A 78 -20.25 2.73 2.19
N GLU A 79 -20.49 2.36 0.94
CA GLU A 79 -19.59 2.65 -0.18
C GLU A 79 -19.36 4.15 -0.36
N LEU A 80 -20.43 4.95 -0.31
CA LEU A 80 -20.33 6.42 -0.39
C LEU A 80 -19.71 7.02 0.87
N ARG A 81 -20.04 6.49 2.06
CA ARG A 81 -19.58 7.05 3.33
C ARG A 81 -18.08 6.92 3.50
N TYR A 82 -17.49 5.83 3.03
CA TYR A 82 -16.08 5.50 3.19
C TYR A 82 -15.27 5.56 1.89
N GLY A 83 -15.89 5.98 0.77
CA GLY A 83 -15.21 6.12 -0.52
C GLY A 83 -14.73 4.80 -1.12
N LEU A 84 -15.43 3.69 -0.82
CA LEU A 84 -15.05 2.35 -1.30
C LEU A 84 -15.24 2.19 -2.82
N ILE A 85 -15.98 3.12 -3.43
CA ILE A 85 -16.11 3.25 -4.88
C ILE A 85 -15.61 4.65 -5.25
N GLY A 86 -14.58 4.73 -6.11
CA GLY A 86 -14.07 5.99 -6.63
C GLY A 86 -13.29 6.87 -5.64
N GLY A 87 -13.06 6.39 -4.40
CA GLY A 87 -12.19 7.06 -3.42
C GLY A 87 -12.77 8.29 -2.75
N GLN A 88 -14.01 8.69 -3.07
CA GLN A 88 -14.61 9.90 -2.52
C GLN A 88 -15.46 9.62 -1.29
N ILE A 89 -15.00 10.12 -0.14
CA ILE A 89 -15.71 10.05 1.14
C ILE A 89 -16.83 11.10 1.14
N MET A 90 -18.05 10.67 1.40
CA MET A 90 -19.21 11.55 1.46
C MET A 90 -19.78 11.66 2.90
N PRO A 91 -20.02 12.87 3.42
CA PRO A 91 -20.72 13.06 4.70
C PRO A 91 -22.17 12.56 4.65
N GLN A 92 -22.69 12.07 5.78
CA GLN A 92 -24.08 11.58 5.89
C GLN A 92 -25.13 12.58 5.37
N ARG A 93 -24.92 13.89 5.58
CA ARG A 93 -25.83 14.94 5.11
C ARG A 93 -25.90 14.99 3.57
N GLU A 94 -24.78 14.75 2.90
CA GLU A 94 -24.71 14.76 1.44
C GLU A 94 -25.28 13.47 0.86
N ILE A 95 -24.97 12.32 1.47
CA ILE A 95 -25.61 11.04 1.15
C ILE A 95 -27.14 11.14 1.30
N ALA A 96 -27.60 11.79 2.37
CA ALA A 96 -29.04 12.00 2.61
C ALA A 96 -29.70 12.81 1.49
N LYS A 97 -29.05 13.89 1.05
CA LYS A 97 -29.51 14.70 -0.09
C LYS A 97 -29.53 13.87 -1.38
N LEU A 98 -28.46 13.12 -1.65
CA LEU A 98 -28.33 12.27 -2.84
C LEU A 98 -29.43 11.19 -2.89
N LEU A 99 -29.71 10.55 -1.76
CA LEU A 99 -30.67 9.45 -1.67
C LEU A 99 -32.12 9.90 -1.41
N GLY A 100 -32.38 11.21 -1.29
CA GLY A 100 -33.71 11.77 -1.05
C GLY A 100 -34.32 11.37 0.30
N ILE A 101 -33.50 11.19 1.34
CA ILE A 101 -33.93 10.74 2.67
C ILE A 101 -33.36 11.62 3.78
N SER A 102 -33.82 11.45 5.02
CA SER A 102 -33.29 12.23 6.15
C SER A 102 -31.88 11.79 6.55
N ARG A 103 -31.06 12.74 7.01
CA ARG A 103 -29.73 12.46 7.58
C ARG A 103 -29.79 11.46 8.74
N SER A 104 -30.82 11.56 9.59
CA SER A 104 -31.03 10.62 10.69
C SER A 104 -31.30 9.21 10.19
N TYR A 105 -31.97 9.05 9.04
CA TYR A 105 -32.18 7.73 8.46
C TYR A 105 -30.89 7.13 7.88
N VAL A 106 -30.07 7.94 7.21
CA VAL A 106 -28.71 7.54 6.80
C VAL A 106 -27.87 7.07 7.98
N SER A 107 -27.86 7.85 9.07
CA SER A 107 -27.14 7.50 10.31
C SER A 107 -27.58 6.15 10.89
N ARG A 108 -28.89 5.89 10.92
CA ARG A 108 -29.42 4.58 11.37
C ARG A 108 -29.00 3.43 10.45
N MET A 109 -29.03 3.63 9.13
CA MET A 109 -28.57 2.61 8.18
C MET A 109 -27.08 2.33 8.32
N GLU A 110 -26.24 3.36 8.43
CA GLU A 110 -24.80 3.22 8.65
C GLU A 110 -24.52 2.44 9.93
N LYS A 111 -25.13 2.82 11.06
CA LYS A 111 -24.94 2.12 12.33
C LYS A 111 -25.35 0.64 12.24
N LYS A 112 -26.47 0.35 11.57
CA LYS A 112 -26.95 -1.03 11.38
C LYS A 112 -26.02 -1.83 10.48
N ALA A 113 -25.55 -1.24 9.39
CA ALA A 113 -24.62 -1.87 8.45
C ALA A 113 -23.29 -2.19 9.12
N LEU A 114 -22.71 -1.25 9.88
CA LEU A 114 -21.46 -1.47 10.62
C LEU A 114 -21.61 -2.59 11.67
N ALA A 115 -22.73 -2.66 12.38
CA ALA A 115 -22.98 -3.73 13.35
C ALA A 115 -23.07 -5.11 12.67
N LYS A 116 -23.67 -5.19 11.47
CA LYS A 116 -23.71 -6.43 10.69
C LYS A 116 -22.32 -6.85 10.20
N LEU A 117 -21.54 -5.91 9.66
CA LEU A 117 -20.18 -6.18 9.21
C LEU A 117 -19.29 -6.63 10.37
N ALA A 118 -19.36 -5.96 11.53
CA ALA A 118 -18.60 -6.38 12.71
C ALA A 118 -18.84 -7.85 13.06
N LYS A 119 -20.09 -8.31 13.00
CA LYS A 119 -20.45 -9.71 13.26
C LYS A 119 -19.84 -10.69 12.24
N GLU A 120 -19.72 -10.30 10.98
CA GLU A 120 -19.07 -11.14 9.95
C GLU A 120 -17.55 -11.30 10.18
N PHE A 121 -16.91 -10.37 10.89
CA PHE A 121 -15.48 -10.45 11.21
C PHE A 121 -15.20 -11.06 12.59
N GLU A 122 -16.21 -11.18 13.45
CA GLU A 122 -16.13 -11.91 14.72
C GLU A 122 -16.34 -13.44 14.56
N THR A 123 -16.78 -13.89 13.38
CA THR A 123 -17.05 -15.31 13.06
C THR A 123 -15.93 -15.89 12.21
#